data_AF-A0A0M4T0L6-F1
#
_entry.id   AF-A0A0M4T0L6-F1
#
_cell.length_a   1.000
_cell.length_b   1.000
_cell.length_c   1.000
_cell.angle_alpha   90.00
_cell.angle_beta   90.00
_cell.angle_gamma   90.00
#
_symmetry.space_group_name_H-M   'P 1'
#
loop_
_entity.id
_entity.type
_entity.pdbx_description
1 polymer ?
#
loop_
_entity_poly.entity_id
_entity_poly.type
_entity_poly.pdbx_seq_one_letter_code
_entity_poly.pdbx_strand_id
1 'polypeptide(L)'
;MLSLVEYLIHEYPYLKTETVNHLFEYHNVGYRVEQNNSHYPGTAKVVVYYDELLADNDKILNSDIPYQSVIESIQAAKKYLSDPQNIDIANSILSSIKAVKGYLKGYFKSHGKNPATLDDCIKELQKQKVCPEEIIIKPLKSLYIYRHRTENVAHGSPLTAELSNEDALLCNEMAISLINYFHRKFTVSC
;
A
#
# COMPACT_ATOMS: atom_id res chain seq x y z
N MET A 1 -19.58 -10.26 3.63
CA MET A 1 -20.08 -8.89 3.34
C MET A 1 -20.38 -8.72 1.86
N LEU A 2 -19.49 -9.15 0.95
CA LEU A 2 -19.74 -9.19 -0.51
C LEU A 2 -21.08 -9.85 -0.87
N SER A 3 -21.38 -10.99 -0.25
CA SER A 3 -22.61 -11.77 -0.49
C SER A 3 -23.92 -11.02 -0.19
N LEU A 4 -23.94 -10.09 0.77
CA LEU A 4 -25.12 -9.29 1.08
C LEU A 4 -25.30 -8.16 0.05
N VAL A 5 -24.20 -7.55 -0.38
CA VAL A 5 -24.19 -6.49 -1.38
C VAL A 5 -24.57 -7.05 -2.76
N GLU A 6 -24.02 -8.20 -3.14
CA GLU A 6 -24.40 -8.94 -4.34
C GLU A 6 -25.88 -9.33 -4.32
N TYR A 7 -26.38 -9.82 -3.18
CA TYR A 7 -27.80 -10.14 -3.01
C TYR A 7 -28.69 -8.91 -3.18
N LEU A 8 -28.36 -7.79 -2.54
CA LEU A 8 -29.15 -6.55 -2.63
C LEU A 8 -29.14 -5.96 -4.05
N ILE A 9 -28.01 -6.03 -4.76
CA ILE A 9 -27.95 -5.55 -6.15
C ILE A 9 -28.77 -6.46 -7.07
N HIS A 10 -28.79 -7.76 -6.80
CA HIS A 10 -29.57 -8.73 -7.57
C HIS A 10 -31.09 -8.61 -7.33
N GLU A 11 -31.51 -8.42 -6.07
CA GLU A 11 -32.93 -8.34 -5.69
C GLU A 11 -33.60 -7.01 -6.09
N TYR A 12 -32.81 -5.97 -6.37
CA TYR A 12 -33.31 -4.64 -6.72
C TYR A 12 -32.81 -4.20 -8.11
N PRO A 13 -33.34 -4.79 -9.20
CA PRO A 13 -32.85 -4.56 -10.58
C PRO A 13 -33.04 -3.13 -11.10
N TYR A 14 -33.77 -2.29 -10.37
CA TYR A 14 -33.97 -0.87 -10.67
C TYR A 14 -32.83 0.02 -10.16
N LEU A 15 -31.95 -0.49 -9.30
CA LEU A 15 -30.75 0.22 -8.89
C LEU A 15 -29.77 0.26 -10.07
N LYS A 16 -29.64 1.44 -10.68
CA LYS A 16 -28.66 1.67 -11.74
C LYS A 16 -27.26 1.45 -11.17
N THR A 17 -26.43 0.73 -11.92
CA THR A 17 -25.01 0.49 -11.62
C THR A 17 -24.27 1.78 -11.23
N GLU A 18 -24.54 2.88 -11.94
CA GLU A 18 -23.98 4.20 -11.68
C GLU A 18 -24.33 4.73 -10.27
N THR A 19 -25.57 4.55 -9.83
CA THR A 19 -26.02 5.00 -8.51
C THR A 19 -25.37 4.21 -7.39
N VAL A 20 -25.22 2.89 -7.58
CA VAL A 20 -24.55 2.02 -6.60
C VAL A 20 -23.06 2.35 -6.52
N ASN A 21 -22.40 2.55 -7.66
CA ASN A 21 -20.99 2.96 -7.70
C ASN A 21 -20.79 4.33 -7.04
N HIS A 22 -21.67 5.31 -7.28
CA HIS A 22 -21.61 6.59 -6.59
C HIS A 22 -21.77 6.45 -5.06
N LEU A 23 -22.60 5.50 -4.59
CA LEU A 23 -22.71 5.23 -3.15
C LEU A 23 -21.45 4.57 -2.60
N PHE A 24 -20.84 3.64 -3.34
CA PHE A 24 -19.56 3.05 -2.95
C PHE A 24 -18.45 4.09 -2.87
N GLU A 25 -18.34 4.98 -3.87
CA GLU A 25 -17.42 6.11 -3.86
C GLU A 25 -17.69 7.06 -2.68
N TYR A 26 -18.95 7.46 -2.46
CA TYR A 26 -19.33 8.35 -1.36
C TYR A 26 -18.98 7.79 0.02
N HIS A 27 -19.11 6.46 0.19
CA HIS A 27 -18.78 5.77 1.43
C HIS A 27 -17.35 5.23 1.49
N ASN A 28 -16.53 5.52 0.46
CA ASN A 28 -15.16 5.05 0.31
C ASN A 28 -15.02 3.53 0.48
N VAL A 29 -15.91 2.79 -0.18
CA VAL A 29 -15.96 1.32 -0.15
C VAL A 29 -15.29 0.81 -1.41
N GLY A 30 -14.23 0.00 -1.27
CA GLY A 30 -13.44 -0.56 -2.39
C GLY A 30 -14.17 -1.63 -3.23
N TYR A 31 -15.44 -1.39 -3.57
CA TYR A 31 -16.24 -2.24 -4.44
C TYR A 31 -16.72 -1.43 -5.64
N ARG A 32 -16.88 -2.12 -6.77
CA ARG A 32 -17.53 -1.57 -7.95
C ARG A 32 -18.53 -2.57 -8.48
N VAL A 33 -19.65 -2.10 -9.00
CA VAL A 33 -20.61 -2.89 -9.75
C VAL A 33 -20.29 -2.75 -11.23
N GLU A 34 -20.17 -3.89 -11.90
CA GLU A 34 -19.98 -3.99 -13.35
C GLU A 34 -21.14 -4.79 -13.97
N GLN A 35 -21.50 -4.51 -15.21
CA GLN A 35 -22.46 -5.35 -15.92
C GLN A 35 -21.77 -6.61 -16.46
N ASN A 36 -22.35 -7.76 -16.16
CA ASN A 36 -21.91 -9.06 -16.64
C ASN A 36 -22.34 -9.21 -18.11
N ASN A 37 -21.38 -9.05 -19.01
CA ASN A 37 -21.58 -9.23 -20.45
C ASN A 37 -21.33 -10.67 -20.92
N SER A 38 -20.92 -11.58 -20.02
CA SER A 38 -20.29 -12.85 -20.41
C SER A 38 -21.21 -14.06 -20.26
N HIS A 39 -21.81 -14.29 -19.09
CA HIS A 39 -22.55 -15.54 -18.80
C HIS A 39 -24.03 -15.34 -18.44
N TYR A 40 -24.41 -14.15 -17.98
CA TYR A 40 -25.80 -13.74 -17.75
C TYR A 40 -25.96 -12.28 -18.17
N PRO A 41 -26.20 -12.02 -19.47
CA PRO A 41 -26.35 -10.67 -20.00
C PRO A 41 -27.42 -9.90 -19.24
N GLY A 42 -27.08 -8.74 -18.69
CA GLY A 42 -27.99 -7.90 -17.91
C GLY A 42 -27.98 -8.16 -16.39
N THR A 43 -27.11 -9.04 -15.88
CA THR A 43 -26.88 -9.17 -14.43
C THR A 43 -25.70 -8.30 -13.99
N ALA A 44 -25.78 -7.74 -12.79
CA ALA A 44 -24.70 -6.95 -12.20
C ALA A 44 -23.78 -7.84 -11.36
N LYS A 45 -22.47 -7.65 -11.48
CA LYS A 45 -21.44 -8.31 -10.66
C LYS A 45 -20.74 -7.27 -9.78
N VAL A 46 -20.52 -7.61 -8.51
CA VAL A 46 -19.68 -6.81 -7.62
C VAL A 46 -18.23 -7.27 -7.74
N VAL A 47 -17.32 -6.35 -8.00
CA VAL A 47 -15.87 -6.58 -8.03
C VAL A 47 -15.22 -5.75 -6.94
N VAL A 48 -14.14 -6.28 -6.36
CA VAL A 48 -13.31 -5.51 -5.43
C VAL A 48 -12.39 -4.62 -6.26
N TYR A 49 -12.48 -3.30 -6.04
CA TYR A 49 -11.72 -2.30 -6.76
C TYR A 49 -10.78 -1.60 -5.78
N TYR A 50 -9.53 -2.03 -5.76
CA TYR A 50 -8.52 -1.52 -4.82
C TYR A 50 -7.99 -0.14 -5.21
N ASP A 51 -8.26 0.38 -6.41
CA ASP A 51 -7.75 1.69 -6.84
C ASP A 51 -8.23 2.85 -5.95
N GLU A 52 -9.47 2.80 -5.44
CA GLU A 52 -10.03 3.83 -4.55
C GLU A 52 -9.41 3.77 -3.14
N LEU A 53 -9.12 2.58 -2.63
CA LEU A 53 -8.30 2.37 -1.42
C LEU A 53 -6.86 2.90 -1.61
N LEU A 54 -6.39 2.99 -2.85
CA LEU A 54 -5.05 3.46 -3.22
C LEU A 54 -5.04 4.93 -3.67
N ALA A 55 -6.15 5.68 -3.55
CA ALA A 55 -6.22 7.10 -3.89
C ALA A 55 -5.28 7.96 -3.02
N ASP A 56 -4.97 7.51 -1.79
CA ASP A 56 -3.95 8.13 -0.95
C ASP A 56 -2.52 7.93 -1.48
N ASN A 57 -2.27 6.92 -2.33
CA ASN A 57 -0.99 6.75 -3.02
C ASN A 57 -0.76 7.90 -4.02
N ASP A 58 -1.82 8.40 -4.66
CA ASP A 58 -1.70 9.43 -5.68
C ASP A 58 -1.31 10.79 -5.06
N LYS A 59 -1.63 11.03 -3.77
CA LYS A 59 -1.09 12.19 -3.03
C LYS A 59 0.43 12.14 -2.87
N ILE A 60 1.03 10.95 -2.82
CA ILE A 60 2.49 10.77 -2.80
C ILE A 60 3.09 10.94 -4.19
N LEU A 61 2.44 10.40 -5.23
CA LEU A 61 2.88 10.59 -6.61
C LEU A 61 2.87 12.08 -7.03
N ASN A 62 2.03 12.88 -6.37
CA ASN A 62 1.95 14.33 -6.54
C ASN A 62 2.77 15.13 -5.51
N SER A 63 3.54 14.48 -4.63
CA SER A 63 4.41 15.15 -3.66
C SER A 63 5.82 15.32 -4.21
N ASP A 64 6.51 16.41 -3.85
CA ASP A 64 7.88 16.76 -4.28
C ASP A 64 8.96 15.84 -3.68
N ILE A 65 8.73 14.53 -3.62
CA ILE A 65 9.71 13.56 -3.15
C ILE A 65 10.89 13.53 -4.14
N PRO A 66 12.12 13.85 -3.71
CA PRO A 66 13.25 14.02 -4.62
C PRO A 66 13.88 12.70 -5.08
N TYR A 67 13.30 11.56 -4.73
CA TYR A 67 13.89 10.24 -4.93
C TYR A 67 13.07 9.38 -5.90
N GLN A 68 13.46 9.38 -7.18
CA GLN A 68 12.76 8.65 -8.24
C GLN A 68 12.55 7.16 -7.92
N SER A 69 13.55 6.49 -7.34
CA SER A 69 13.46 5.07 -6.97
C SER A 69 12.43 4.78 -5.89
N VAL A 70 12.07 5.77 -5.06
CA VAL A 70 10.99 5.67 -4.08
C VAL A 70 9.64 5.67 -4.79
N ILE A 71 9.45 6.60 -5.74
CA ILE A 71 8.23 6.70 -6.56
C ILE A 71 7.99 5.41 -7.32
N GLU A 72 9.02 4.90 -8.01
CA GLU A 72 8.97 3.64 -8.76
C GLU A 72 8.60 2.45 -7.86
N SER A 73 9.11 2.40 -6.63
CA SER A 73 8.81 1.33 -5.68
C SER A 73 7.35 1.36 -5.21
N ILE A 74 6.77 2.55 -5.02
CA ILE A 74 5.34 2.70 -4.65
C ILE A 74 4.44 2.33 -5.83
N GLN A 75 4.79 2.78 -7.04
CA GLN A 75 4.05 2.41 -8.25
C GLN A 75 4.08 0.90 -8.49
N ALA A 76 5.24 0.26 -8.27
CA ALA A 76 5.34 -1.19 -8.34
C ALA A 76 4.44 -1.87 -7.30
N ALA A 77 4.48 -1.42 -6.04
CA ALA A 77 3.62 -1.96 -4.97
C ALA A 77 2.13 -1.90 -5.33
N LYS A 78 1.66 -0.77 -5.88
CA LYS A 78 0.29 -0.58 -6.40
C LYS A 78 0.00 -1.54 -7.56
N LYS A 79 0.91 -1.64 -8.53
CA LYS A 79 0.75 -2.50 -9.71
C LYS A 79 0.58 -3.98 -9.35
N TYR A 80 1.28 -4.45 -8.31
CA TYR A 80 1.16 -5.82 -7.83
C TYR A 80 -0.20 -6.15 -7.19
N LEU A 81 -1.01 -5.14 -6.85
CA LEU A 81 -2.36 -5.31 -6.28
C LEU A 81 -3.48 -4.90 -7.25
N SER A 82 -3.16 -4.18 -8.32
CA SER A 82 -4.16 -3.59 -9.21
C SER A 82 -4.78 -4.57 -10.22
N ASP A 83 -4.15 -5.71 -10.48
CA ASP A 83 -4.69 -6.76 -11.35
C ASP A 83 -5.30 -7.89 -10.50
N PRO A 84 -6.64 -7.99 -10.40
CA PRO A 84 -7.31 -9.03 -9.61
C PRO A 84 -7.03 -10.46 -10.07
N GLN A 85 -6.57 -10.65 -11.32
CA GLN A 85 -6.23 -11.97 -11.86
C GLN A 85 -4.78 -12.38 -11.54
N ASN A 86 -3.91 -11.42 -11.20
CA ASN A 86 -2.49 -11.62 -10.99
C ASN A 86 -1.97 -10.85 -9.77
N ILE A 87 -2.66 -10.96 -8.63
CA ILE A 87 -2.24 -10.31 -7.38
C ILE A 87 -0.94 -10.95 -6.89
N ASP A 88 0.09 -10.13 -6.70
CA ASP A 88 1.40 -10.53 -6.17
C ASP A 88 1.66 -9.86 -4.81
N ILE A 89 1.12 -10.49 -3.78
CA ILE A 89 1.16 -9.98 -2.40
C ILE A 89 2.60 -9.79 -1.92
N ALA A 90 3.46 -10.79 -2.15
CA ALA A 90 4.84 -10.77 -1.67
C ALA A 90 5.65 -9.63 -2.30
N ASN A 91 5.53 -9.43 -3.62
CA ASN A 91 6.22 -8.34 -4.28
C ASN A 91 5.61 -6.97 -3.99
N SER A 92 4.30 -6.89 -3.71
CA SER A 92 3.69 -5.67 -3.19
C SER A 92 4.32 -5.24 -1.86
N ILE A 93 4.36 -6.15 -0.87
CA ILE A 93 4.96 -5.90 0.45
C ILE A 93 6.44 -5.54 0.31
N LEU A 94 7.19 -6.30 -0.49
CA LEU A 94 8.62 -6.05 -0.72
C LEU A 94 8.84 -4.65 -1.31
N SER A 95 8.01 -4.23 -2.26
CA SER A 95 8.12 -2.93 -2.92
C SER A 95 7.75 -1.78 -1.98
N SER A 96 6.73 -1.94 -1.14
CA SER A 96 6.39 -0.99 -0.07
C SER A 96 7.56 -0.76 0.90
N ILE A 97 8.21 -1.83 1.35
CA ILE A 97 9.35 -1.73 2.28
C ILE A 97 10.61 -1.17 1.58
N LYS A 98 10.81 -1.49 0.29
CA LYS A 98 11.86 -0.88 -0.54
C LYS A 98 11.67 0.63 -0.66
N ALA A 99 10.44 1.11 -0.82
CA ALA A 99 10.14 2.55 -0.90
C ALA A 99 10.57 3.28 0.38
N VAL A 100 10.15 2.80 1.55
CA VAL A 100 10.51 3.40 2.85
C VAL A 100 12.03 3.43 3.05
N LYS A 101 12.69 2.30 2.78
CA LYS A 101 14.15 2.20 2.85
C LYS A 101 14.83 3.17 1.89
N GLY A 102 14.34 3.26 0.65
CA GLY A 102 14.86 4.17 -0.37
C GLY A 102 14.82 5.61 0.10
N TYR A 103 13.69 6.03 0.68
CA TYR A 103 13.50 7.38 1.19
C TYR A 103 14.50 7.71 2.30
N LEU A 104 14.56 6.86 3.34
CA LEU A 104 15.45 7.08 4.49
C LEU A 104 16.93 7.05 4.08
N LYS A 105 17.33 6.16 3.16
CA LYS A 105 18.69 6.15 2.61
C LYS A 105 19.00 7.44 1.86
N GLY A 106 18.07 7.95 1.05
CA GLY A 106 18.21 9.23 0.36
C GLY A 106 18.45 10.37 1.33
N TYR A 107 17.60 10.47 2.37
CA TYR A 107 17.73 11.47 3.43
C TYR A 107 19.08 11.37 4.17
N PHE A 108 19.47 10.18 4.63
CA PHE A 108 20.73 10.06 5.34
C PHE A 108 21.94 10.35 4.44
N LYS A 109 21.88 9.96 3.17
CA LYS A 109 22.94 10.24 2.19
C LYS A 109 23.12 11.74 1.97
N SER A 110 22.04 12.52 1.89
CA SER A 110 22.13 13.99 1.81
C SER A 110 22.69 14.65 3.08
N HIS A 111 22.68 13.92 4.21
CA HIS A 111 23.22 14.36 5.50
C HIS A 111 24.54 13.66 5.87
N GLY A 112 25.28 13.16 4.88
CA GLY A 112 26.63 12.61 5.05
C GLY A 112 26.70 11.22 5.69
N LYS A 113 25.58 10.50 5.79
CA LYS A 113 25.51 9.13 6.33
C LYS A 113 25.10 8.14 5.24
N ASN A 114 25.64 6.92 5.27
CA ASN A 114 25.35 5.92 4.23
C ASN A 114 24.88 4.58 4.83
N PRO A 115 23.67 4.50 5.40
CA PRO A 115 23.13 3.26 5.93
C PRO A 115 22.91 2.23 4.81
N ALA A 116 23.29 0.98 5.06
CA ALA A 116 23.15 -0.10 4.07
C ALA A 116 21.72 -0.63 4.05
N THR A 117 21.14 -0.84 5.24
CA THR A 117 19.86 -1.51 5.48
C THR A 117 18.79 -0.58 6.07
N LEU A 118 17.54 -1.06 6.13
CA LEU A 118 16.47 -0.36 6.85
C LEU A 118 16.73 -0.34 8.37
N ASP A 119 17.30 -1.41 8.93
CA ASP A 119 17.69 -1.47 10.34
C ASP A 119 18.75 -0.42 10.68
N ASP A 120 19.74 -0.20 9.80
CA ASP A 120 20.72 0.88 9.96
C ASP A 120 20.05 2.26 9.97
N CYS A 121 19.08 2.48 9.07
CA CYS A 121 18.31 3.72 9.04
C CYS A 121 17.53 3.93 10.35
N ILE A 122 16.89 2.87 10.88
CA ILE A 122 16.16 2.93 12.15
C ILE A 122 17.10 3.28 13.31
N LYS A 123 18.27 2.63 13.40
CA LYS A 123 19.28 2.93 14.42
C LYS A 123 19.72 4.39 14.35
N GLU A 124 19.92 4.95 13.15
CA GLU A 124 20.28 6.35 12.98
C GLU A 124 19.16 7.32 13.40
N LEU A 125 17.89 7.01 13.11
CA LEU A 125 16.75 7.81 13.58
C LEU A 125 16.67 7.82 15.11
N GLN A 126 16.88 6.66 15.75
CA GLN A 126 16.86 6.53 17.21
C GLN A 126 18.00 7.30 17.88
N LYS A 127 19.21 7.25 17.32
CA LYS A 127 20.35 8.04 17.82
C LYS A 127 20.07 9.54 17.79
N GLN A 128 19.43 10.01 16.72
CA GLN A 128 19.10 11.43 16.54
C GLN A 128 17.91 11.88 17.40
N LYS A 129 17.11 10.93 17.94
CA LYS A 129 15.90 11.21 18.73
C LYS A 129 14.91 12.15 18.03
N VAL A 130 14.94 12.16 16.69
CA VAL A 130 14.10 13.05 15.88
C VAL A 130 12.68 12.53 15.74
N CYS A 131 12.46 11.21 15.83
CA CYS A 131 11.14 10.59 15.62
C CYS A 131 10.58 10.01 16.93
N PRO A 132 9.26 10.11 17.18
CA PRO A 132 8.61 9.42 18.29
C PRO A 132 8.80 7.90 18.22
N GLU A 133 9.23 7.26 19.32
CA GLU A 133 9.53 5.83 19.35
C GLU A 133 8.27 4.98 19.05
N GLU A 134 7.16 5.28 19.73
CA GLU A 134 5.93 4.47 19.65
C GLU A 134 5.21 4.58 18.30
N ILE A 135 5.17 5.78 17.73
CA ILE A 135 4.34 6.08 16.55
C ILE A 135 5.10 5.86 15.24
N ILE A 136 6.43 5.97 15.26
CA ILE A 136 7.24 5.94 14.03
C ILE A 136 8.28 4.81 14.07
N ILE A 137 9.09 4.74 15.13
CA ILE A 137 10.19 3.78 15.18
C ILE A 137 9.68 2.35 15.32
N LYS A 138 8.74 2.08 16.22
CA LYS A 138 8.17 0.75 16.40
C LYS A 138 7.47 0.25 15.12
N PRO A 139 6.59 1.01 14.46
CA PRO A 139 6.01 0.59 13.18
C PRO A 139 7.05 0.32 12.08
N LEU A 140 8.12 1.13 11.98
CA LEU A 140 9.23 0.86 11.07
C LEU A 140 9.93 -0.48 11.38
N LYS A 141 10.18 -0.76 12.66
CA LYS A 141 10.75 -2.05 13.10
C LYS A 141 9.82 -3.20 12.79
N SER A 142 8.51 -3.03 12.98
CA SER A 142 7.51 -4.05 12.64
C SER A 142 7.55 -4.39 11.15
N LEU A 143 7.60 -3.39 10.26
CA LEU A 143 7.76 -3.61 8.81
C LEU A 143 9.07 -4.35 8.48
N TYR A 144 10.18 -3.94 9.09
CA TYR A 144 11.46 -4.62 8.91
C TYR A 144 11.41 -6.08 9.36
N ILE A 145 10.90 -6.34 10.57
CA ILE A 145 10.78 -7.70 11.13
C ILE A 145 9.86 -8.55 10.26
N TYR A 146 8.73 -7.99 9.84
CA TYR A 146 7.77 -8.67 8.96
C TYR A 146 8.45 -9.12 7.66
N ARG A 147 9.18 -8.22 6.98
CA ARG A 147 9.97 -8.57 5.79
C ARG A 147 10.86 -9.80 6.02
N HIS A 148 11.57 -9.83 7.15
CA HIS A 148 12.60 -10.82 7.44
C HIS A 148 12.06 -12.14 7.99
N ARG A 149 10.90 -12.12 8.66
CA ARG A 149 10.27 -13.31 9.24
C ARG A 149 9.27 -13.98 8.31
N THR A 150 8.75 -13.26 7.33
CA THR A 150 7.82 -13.80 6.35
C THR A 150 8.60 -14.50 5.23
N GLU A 151 8.49 -15.82 5.22
CA GLU A 151 9.01 -16.68 4.17
C GLU A 151 8.43 -16.23 2.81
N ASN A 152 9.30 -16.03 1.81
CA ASN A 152 9.05 -15.47 0.46
C ASN A 152 9.07 -13.94 0.29
N VAL A 153 9.22 -13.14 1.35
CA VAL A 153 9.34 -11.68 1.22
C VAL A 153 10.79 -11.19 1.24
N ALA A 154 11.66 -11.75 2.08
CA ALA A 154 13.07 -11.31 2.17
C ALA A 154 14.04 -12.11 1.30
N HIS A 155 13.87 -13.43 1.21
CA HIS A 155 14.71 -14.37 0.50
C HIS A 155 13.82 -15.53 0.04
N GLY A 156 13.98 -15.98 -1.21
CA GLY A 156 13.16 -17.02 -1.83
C GLY A 156 13.18 -18.30 -1.01
N SER A 157 12.21 -18.44 -0.12
CA SER A 157 12.00 -19.64 0.66
C SER A 157 11.21 -20.61 -0.23
N PRO A 158 11.42 -21.92 -0.12
CA PRO A 158 10.52 -22.90 -0.75
C PRO A 158 9.17 -22.98 -0.02
N LEU A 159 9.06 -22.38 1.17
CA LEU A 159 7.85 -22.38 2.00
C LEU A 159 7.06 -21.08 1.78
N THR A 160 5.78 -21.23 1.43
CA THR A 160 4.84 -20.12 1.26
C THR A 160 4.17 -19.80 2.60
N ALA A 161 4.57 -18.68 3.20
CA ALA A 161 3.74 -18.06 4.23
C ALA A 161 2.38 -17.70 3.61
N GLU A 162 1.28 -17.96 4.34
CA GLU A 162 -0.02 -17.43 3.97
C GLU A 162 0.01 -15.90 4.14
N LEU A 163 0.12 -15.21 3.01
CA LEU A 163 0.06 -13.76 2.94
C LEU A 163 -1.33 -13.34 2.49
N SER A 164 -1.93 -12.39 3.20
CA SER A 164 -3.26 -11.87 2.85
C SER A 164 -3.17 -10.59 2.02
N ASN A 165 -4.23 -10.29 1.26
CA ASN A 165 -4.34 -9.02 0.53
C ASN A 165 -4.33 -7.84 1.52
N GLU A 166 -4.93 -8.04 2.69
CA GLU A 166 -4.98 -7.09 3.80
C GLU A 166 -3.58 -6.75 4.31
N ASP A 167 -2.67 -7.73 4.41
CA ASP A 167 -1.27 -7.49 4.79
C ASP A 167 -0.55 -6.60 3.76
N ALA A 168 -0.81 -6.85 2.47
CA ALA A 168 -0.23 -6.09 1.37
C ALA A 168 -0.68 -4.63 1.38
N LEU A 169 -2.01 -4.43 1.53
CA LEU A 169 -2.63 -3.11 1.61
C LEU A 169 -2.10 -2.34 2.82
N LEU A 170 -2.11 -2.96 4.00
CA LEU A 170 -1.57 -2.35 5.21
C LEU A 170 -0.11 -1.96 5.04
N CYS A 171 0.73 -2.83 4.48
CA CYS A 171 2.15 -2.52 4.24
C CYS A 171 2.33 -1.33 3.28
N ASN A 172 1.52 -1.25 2.23
CA ASN A 172 1.53 -0.14 1.28
C ASN A 172 1.09 1.18 1.95
N GLU A 173 -0.04 1.18 2.67
CA GLU A 173 -0.55 2.34 3.40
C GLU A 173 0.43 2.85 4.46
N MET A 174 1.04 1.94 5.21
CA MET A 174 2.09 2.27 6.18
C MET A 174 3.30 2.89 5.49
N ALA A 175 3.76 2.31 4.37
CA ALA A 175 4.90 2.83 3.63
C ALA A 175 4.67 4.28 3.18
N ILE A 176 3.49 4.53 2.63
CA ILE A 176 3.03 5.85 2.17
C ILE A 176 2.96 6.82 3.34
N SER A 177 2.28 6.45 4.41
CA SER A 177 2.13 7.29 5.61
C SER A 177 3.49 7.67 6.21
N LEU A 178 4.42 6.71 6.30
CA LEU A 178 5.77 6.93 6.79
C LEU A 178 6.57 7.86 5.89
N ILE A 179 6.54 7.65 4.57
CA ILE A 179 7.24 8.51 3.61
C ILE A 179 6.72 9.94 3.68
N ASN A 180 5.40 10.13 3.73
CA ASN A 180 4.77 11.44 3.91
C ASN A 180 5.20 12.11 5.23
N TYR A 181 5.22 11.35 6.32
CA TYR A 181 5.69 11.84 7.61
C TYR A 181 7.14 12.31 7.53
N PHE A 182 8.05 11.48 6.97
CA PHE A 182 9.46 11.83 6.85
C PHE A 182 9.68 13.02 5.91
N HIS A 183 8.93 13.09 4.82
CA HIS A 183 9.01 14.22 3.91
C HIS A 183 8.60 15.52 4.59
N ARG A 184 7.42 15.58 5.20
CA ARG A 184 6.99 16.79 5.93
C ARG A 184 7.96 17.16 7.04
N LYS A 185 8.41 16.17 7.80
CA LYS A 185 9.29 16.41 8.95
C LYS A 185 10.67 16.91 8.56
N PHE A 186 11.28 16.31 7.52
CA PHE A 186 12.66 16.62 7.14
C PHE A 186 12.75 17.77 6.15
N THR A 187 11.70 18.08 5.38
CA THR A 187 11.66 19.23 4.48
C THR A 187 11.31 20.53 5.21
N VAL A 188 10.49 20.50 6.27
CA VAL A 188 10.13 21.69 7.07
C VAL A 188 11.24 22.08 8.07
N SER A 189 12.26 21.24 8.24
CA SER A 189 13.36 21.48 9.21
C SER A 189 14.58 22.19 8.60
N CYS A 190 14.42 22.89 7.47
CA CYS A 190 15.44 23.74 6.85
C CYS A 190 15.17 25.23 7.11
#